data_AF-A0A1R4F8X9-F1
#
_entry.id   AF-A0A1R4F8X9-F1
#
_cell.length_a   1.000
_cell.length_b   1.000
_cell.length_c   1.000
_cell.angle_alpha   90.00
_cell.angle_beta   90.00
_cell.angle_gamma   90.00
#
_symmetry.space_group_name_H-M   'P 1'
#
loop_
_entity.id
_entity.type
_entity.pdbx_description
1 polymer ?
#
loop_
_entity_poly.entity_id
_entity_poly.type
_entity_poly.pdbx_seq_one_letter_code
_entity_poly.pdbx_strand_id
1 'polypeptide(L)'
;MSTLPSLASALAAIRDDAAAGLLDAWALSTVIDENTNSPVIDETLFDALHAAAGITAEWPVGNAGLLHVYGYWFSTVETPYGLKRDRWVDGQLTAALGLPTDAFHFDESRASTLLRRVTDAVMPVLVDPDAHAVTWADVRVGDAHTASLQTRAVLVRSAGASATALVYGVDDGCGMRLVTVFPIQGETGPVLEEFVSEPRLRWNAASNDS
;
A
#
# COMPACT_ATOMS: atom_id res chain seq x y z
N MET A 1 17.95 14.77 3.35
CA MET A 1 17.11 14.63 2.14
C MET A 1 17.42 13.25 1.56
N SER A 2 16.42 12.36 1.48
CA SER A 2 16.61 11.06 0.83
C SER A 2 16.83 11.29 -0.66
N THR A 3 17.92 10.78 -1.21
CA THR A 3 18.13 10.72 -2.65
C THR A 3 17.16 9.74 -3.28
N LEU A 4 16.67 10.03 -4.49
CA LEU A 4 15.86 9.06 -5.24
C LEU A 4 16.69 7.80 -5.49
N PRO A 5 16.13 6.60 -5.26
CA PRO A 5 16.82 5.36 -5.57
C PRO A 5 17.00 5.23 -7.08
N SER A 6 18.04 4.49 -7.50
CA SER A 6 18.17 4.15 -8.92
C SER A 6 17.09 3.13 -9.31
N LEU A 7 16.58 3.22 -10.54
CA LEU A 7 15.64 2.21 -11.06
C LEU A 7 16.28 0.82 -11.03
N ALA A 8 17.57 0.70 -11.37
CA ALA A 8 18.29 -0.57 -11.35
C ALA A 8 18.28 -1.23 -9.96
N SER A 9 18.48 -0.44 -8.90
CA SER A 9 18.45 -0.91 -7.50
C SER A 9 17.04 -1.32 -7.07
N ALA A 10 16.01 -0.56 -7.48
CA ALA A 10 14.61 -0.94 -7.24
C ALA A 10 14.25 -2.26 -7.93
N LEU A 11 14.63 -2.45 -9.21
CA LEU A 11 14.38 -3.69 -9.93
C LEU A 11 15.14 -4.89 -9.33
N ALA A 12 16.32 -4.67 -8.74
CA ALA A 12 17.05 -5.71 -8.02
C ALA A 12 16.29 -6.13 -6.74
N ALA A 13 15.87 -5.17 -5.92
CA ALA A 13 15.08 -5.45 -4.73
C ALA A 13 13.75 -6.17 -5.06
N ILE A 14 13.09 -5.81 -6.16
CA ILE A 14 11.87 -6.48 -6.63
C ILE A 14 12.14 -7.96 -6.97
N ARG A 15 13.27 -8.26 -7.61
CA ARG A 15 13.65 -9.67 -7.88
C ARG A 15 13.88 -10.45 -6.60
N ASP A 16 14.52 -9.84 -5.60
CA ASP A 16 14.75 -10.47 -4.30
C ASP A 16 13.42 -10.71 -3.56
N ASP A 17 12.49 -9.75 -3.61
CA ASP A 17 11.15 -9.87 -3.03
C ASP A 17 10.31 -10.96 -3.71
N ALA A 18 10.38 -11.05 -5.04
CA ALA A 18 9.71 -12.08 -5.82
C ALA A 18 10.28 -13.47 -5.49
N ALA A 19 11.60 -13.60 -5.41
CA ALA A 19 12.26 -14.85 -5.02
C ALA A 19 11.91 -15.28 -3.58
N ALA A 20 11.59 -14.32 -2.70
CA ALA A 20 11.15 -14.55 -1.33
C ALA A 20 9.64 -14.78 -1.17
N GLY A 21 8.84 -14.67 -2.25
CA GLY A 21 7.37 -14.81 -2.21
C GLY A 21 6.65 -13.66 -1.50
N LEU A 22 7.30 -12.50 -1.29
CA LEU A 22 6.71 -11.40 -0.52
C LEU A 22 5.57 -10.69 -1.26
N LEU A 23 5.54 -10.79 -2.58
CA LEU A 23 4.51 -10.14 -3.40
C LEU A 23 3.13 -10.80 -3.26
N ASP A 24 3.07 -12.06 -2.82
CA ASP A 24 1.81 -12.78 -2.56
C ASP A 24 1.04 -12.19 -1.36
N ALA A 25 1.75 -11.48 -0.48
CA ALA A 25 1.17 -10.77 0.65
C ALA A 25 0.42 -9.50 0.23
N TRP A 26 0.50 -9.11 -1.05
CA TRP A 26 -0.09 -7.90 -1.61
C TRP A 26 -1.17 -8.24 -2.64
N ALA A 27 -2.28 -7.51 -2.54
CA ALA A 27 -3.42 -7.64 -3.44
C ALA A 27 -3.20 -6.84 -4.74
N LEU A 28 -4.27 -6.68 -5.52
CA LEU A 28 -4.24 -5.89 -6.74
C LEU A 28 -4.57 -4.42 -6.46
N SER A 29 -3.94 -3.54 -7.23
CA SER A 29 -4.20 -2.11 -7.22
C SER A 29 -4.15 -1.55 -8.64
N THR A 30 -4.91 -0.49 -8.88
CA THR A 30 -4.76 0.34 -10.07
C THR A 30 -3.68 1.40 -9.88
N VAL A 31 -2.99 1.80 -10.95
CA VAL A 31 -2.11 2.98 -10.95
C VAL A 31 -2.86 4.29 -11.11
N ILE A 32 -4.15 4.26 -11.45
CA ILE A 32 -4.97 5.46 -11.62
C ILE A 32 -5.26 6.05 -10.24
N ASP A 33 -4.84 7.31 -10.01
CA ASP A 33 -5.12 8.00 -8.76
C ASP A 33 -6.59 8.42 -8.68
N GLU A 34 -7.24 8.10 -7.56
CA GLU A 34 -8.64 8.45 -7.31
C GLU A 34 -8.96 9.96 -7.35
N ASN A 35 -7.98 10.83 -7.07
CA ASN A 35 -8.22 12.28 -7.02
C ASN A 35 -7.94 12.97 -8.35
N THR A 36 -6.93 12.51 -9.10
CA THR A 36 -6.54 13.12 -10.38
C THR A 36 -7.08 12.37 -11.59
N ASN A 37 -7.64 11.17 -11.40
CA ASN A 37 -8.08 10.24 -12.44
C ASN A 37 -7.01 10.02 -13.52
N SER A 38 -5.74 10.01 -13.09
CA SER A 38 -4.56 9.93 -13.95
C SER A 38 -3.56 8.93 -13.36
N PRO A 39 -2.76 8.25 -14.21
CA PRO A 39 -1.80 7.26 -13.74
C PRO A 39 -0.67 7.92 -12.92
N VAL A 40 -0.33 7.32 -11.77
CA VAL A 40 0.74 7.81 -10.87
C VAL A 40 2.15 7.49 -11.36
N ILE A 41 2.28 6.51 -12.25
CA ILE A 41 3.50 6.12 -12.98
C ILE A 41 3.10 5.84 -14.43
N ASP A 42 4.03 5.94 -15.38
CA ASP A 42 3.73 5.58 -16.77
C ASP A 42 3.73 4.06 -17.00
N GLU A 43 3.18 3.64 -18.14
CA GLU A 43 3.07 2.23 -18.55
C GLU A 43 4.44 1.56 -18.72
N THR A 44 5.45 2.31 -19.16
CA THR A 44 6.81 1.79 -19.31
C THR A 44 7.43 1.39 -17.96
N LEU A 45 7.27 2.24 -16.94
CA LEU A 45 7.70 1.92 -15.60
C LEU A 45 6.86 0.78 -15.01
N PHE A 46 5.54 0.80 -15.18
CA PHE A 46 4.67 -0.28 -14.74
C PHE A 46 5.13 -1.65 -15.26
N ASP A 47 5.38 -1.75 -16.56
CA ASP A 47 5.85 -2.99 -17.20
C ASP A 47 7.21 -3.41 -16.66
N ALA A 48 8.13 -2.47 -16.47
CA ALA A 48 9.47 -2.75 -15.94
C ALA A 48 9.40 -3.33 -14.51
N LEU A 49 8.54 -2.79 -13.64
CA LEU A 49 8.37 -3.29 -12.27
C LEU A 49 7.80 -4.72 -12.26
N HIS A 50 6.74 -4.97 -13.05
CA HIS A 50 6.10 -6.29 -13.12
C HIS A 50 6.97 -7.35 -13.79
N ALA A 51 7.70 -6.98 -14.85
CA ALA A 51 8.65 -7.86 -15.50
C ALA A 51 9.78 -8.28 -14.55
N ALA A 52 10.29 -7.36 -13.73
CA ALA A 52 11.29 -7.70 -12.71
C ALA A 52 10.75 -8.64 -11.63
N ALA A 53 9.45 -8.57 -11.31
CA ALA A 53 8.79 -9.47 -10.38
C ALA A 53 8.42 -10.83 -10.98
N GLY A 54 8.50 -10.99 -12.31
CA GLY A 54 7.98 -12.18 -12.99
C GLY A 54 6.46 -12.28 -12.94
N ILE A 55 5.75 -11.17 -12.72
CA ILE A 55 4.28 -11.12 -12.65
C ILE A 55 3.74 -10.66 -14.00
N THR A 56 2.78 -11.40 -14.54
CA THR A 56 1.96 -10.94 -15.67
C THR A 56 0.83 -10.07 -15.13
N ALA A 57 0.84 -8.78 -15.45
CA ALA A 57 -0.18 -7.82 -15.07
C ALA A 57 -0.71 -7.11 -16.33
N GLU A 58 -1.93 -6.60 -16.26
CA GLU A 58 -2.58 -5.88 -17.36
C GLU A 58 -2.77 -4.42 -16.96
N TRP A 59 -2.13 -3.50 -17.67
CA TRP A 59 -2.30 -2.07 -17.41
C TRP A 59 -3.79 -1.68 -17.43
N PRO A 60 -4.29 -0.88 -16.45
CA PRO A 60 -3.55 -0.17 -15.40
C PRO A 60 -3.50 -0.90 -14.04
N VAL A 61 -3.81 -2.19 -13.98
CA VAL A 61 -3.97 -2.97 -12.75
C VAL A 61 -2.81 -3.94 -12.54
N GLY A 62 -2.20 -3.91 -11.36
CA GLY A 62 -1.05 -4.74 -11.03
C GLY A 62 -0.91 -5.03 -9.54
N ASN A 63 0.24 -5.59 -9.14
CA ASN A 63 0.50 -5.93 -7.74
C ASN A 63 0.67 -4.65 -6.89
N ALA A 64 -0.13 -4.53 -5.83
CA ALA A 64 -0.19 -3.34 -5.01
C ALA A 64 1.15 -3.01 -4.32
N GLY A 65 1.94 -4.02 -3.96
CA GLY A 65 3.29 -3.81 -3.40
C GLY A 65 4.22 -3.15 -4.40
N LEU A 66 4.21 -3.60 -5.66
CA LEU A 66 4.98 -2.97 -6.74
C LEU A 66 4.55 -1.52 -6.96
N LEU A 67 3.24 -1.26 -7.01
CA LEU A 67 2.72 0.06 -7.33
C LEU A 67 2.90 1.06 -6.18
N HIS A 68 2.47 0.72 -4.96
CA HIS A 68 2.48 1.63 -3.82
C HIS A 68 3.86 1.75 -3.17
N VAL A 69 4.63 0.66 -3.08
CA VAL A 69 5.94 0.71 -2.42
C VAL A 69 7.02 1.16 -3.39
N TYR A 70 7.17 0.51 -4.54
CA TYR A 70 8.22 0.86 -5.50
C TYR A 70 7.80 2.00 -6.44
N GLY A 71 6.63 1.92 -7.05
CA GLY A 71 6.16 2.91 -8.04
C GLY A 71 6.09 4.33 -7.48
N TYR A 72 5.68 4.49 -6.23
CA TYR A 72 5.55 5.83 -5.60
C TYR A 72 6.88 6.58 -5.48
N TRP A 73 8.02 5.89 -5.38
CA TRP A 73 9.34 6.54 -5.37
C TRP A 73 9.66 7.25 -6.69
N PHE A 74 9.14 6.74 -7.80
CA PHE A 74 9.38 7.26 -9.14
C PHE A 74 8.22 8.12 -9.66
N SER A 75 7.11 8.18 -8.92
CA SER A 75 5.99 9.06 -9.25
C SER A 75 6.41 10.53 -9.16
N THR A 76 6.17 11.26 -10.25
CA THR A 76 6.37 12.71 -10.35
C THR A 76 5.05 13.49 -10.29
N VAL A 77 3.92 12.79 -10.13
CA VAL A 77 2.60 13.41 -10.08
C VAL A 77 2.39 14.07 -8.72
N GLU A 78 2.21 15.38 -8.72
CA GLU A 78 1.77 16.14 -7.55
C GLU A 78 0.29 15.87 -7.28
N THR A 79 -0.03 15.51 -6.05
CA THR A 79 -1.41 15.42 -5.55
C THR A 79 -1.69 16.60 -4.61
N PRO A 80 -2.95 16.85 -4.23
CA PRO A 80 -3.26 17.84 -3.19
C PRO A 80 -2.52 17.60 -1.86
N TYR A 81 -2.00 16.39 -1.64
CA TYR A 81 -1.27 15.98 -0.44
C TYR A 81 0.26 15.94 -0.62
N GLY A 82 0.79 16.48 -1.73
CA GLY A 82 2.20 16.41 -2.08
C GLY A 82 2.52 15.26 -3.03
N LEU A 83 3.79 14.85 -3.08
CA LEU A 83 4.24 13.78 -3.96
C LEU A 83 3.99 12.42 -3.30
N LYS A 84 3.67 11.40 -4.11
CA LYS A 84 3.39 10.05 -3.59
C LYS A 84 4.53 9.47 -2.75
N ARG A 85 5.79 9.78 -3.10
CA ARG A 85 6.97 9.37 -2.32
C ARG A 85 7.03 9.95 -0.92
N ASP A 86 6.39 11.10 -0.66
CA ASP A 86 6.47 11.77 0.64
C ASP A 86 5.93 10.88 1.76
N ARG A 87 4.97 10.00 1.43
CA ARG A 87 4.46 8.92 2.29
C ARG A 87 5.53 8.06 2.94
N TRP A 88 6.66 7.86 2.26
CA TRP A 88 7.76 7.03 2.73
C TRP A 88 8.86 7.84 3.39
N VAL A 89 9.01 9.12 3.02
CA VAL A 89 10.18 9.94 3.40
C VAL A 89 9.92 10.83 4.61
N ASP A 90 8.68 11.31 4.78
CA ASP A 90 8.35 12.35 5.77
C ASP A 90 8.34 11.87 7.23
N GLY A 91 8.34 10.56 7.44
CA GLY A 91 8.36 9.92 8.75
C GLY A 91 7.01 9.93 9.49
N GLN A 92 5.93 10.44 8.90
CA GLN A 92 4.61 10.44 9.54
C GLN A 92 4.08 9.01 9.69
N LEU A 93 4.23 8.20 8.65
CA LEU A 93 3.77 6.83 8.66
C LEU A 93 4.56 5.99 9.68
N THR A 94 5.89 6.12 9.69
CA THR A 94 6.73 5.39 10.63
C THR A 94 6.47 5.81 12.07
N ALA A 95 6.25 7.12 12.33
CA ALA A 95 5.84 7.60 13.65
C ALA A 95 4.50 7.01 14.09
N ALA A 96 3.50 6.96 13.20
CA ALA A 96 2.20 6.35 13.50
C ALA A 96 2.30 4.86 13.84
N LEU A 97 3.29 4.15 13.27
CA LEU A 97 3.60 2.75 13.56
C LEU A 97 4.60 2.56 14.72
N GLY A 98 5.09 3.63 15.35
CA GLY A 98 6.07 3.56 16.43
C GLY A 98 7.48 3.14 15.98
N LEU A 99 7.82 3.36 14.70
CA LEU A 99 9.08 2.99 14.09
C LEU A 99 10.04 4.19 13.97
N PRO A 100 11.36 3.95 13.81
CA PRO A 100 12.31 5.00 13.44
C PRO A 100 11.88 5.74 12.16
N THR A 101 12.15 7.04 12.09
CA THR A 101 11.69 7.91 11.00
C THR A 101 12.16 7.45 9.62
N ASP A 102 13.30 6.78 9.55
CA ASP A 102 13.92 6.29 8.31
C ASP A 102 13.59 4.81 8.00
N ALA A 103 12.71 4.16 8.77
CA ALA A 103 12.43 2.73 8.63
C ALA A 103 11.96 2.36 7.21
N PHE A 104 11.28 3.27 6.52
CA PHE A 104 10.79 3.10 5.15
C PHE A 104 11.54 3.93 4.10
N HIS A 105 12.71 4.48 4.45
CA HIS A 105 13.57 5.07 3.43
C HIS A 105 14.10 3.95 2.52
N PHE A 106 14.20 4.26 1.23
CA PHE A 106 14.88 3.39 0.30
C PHE A 106 16.39 3.53 0.53
N ASP A 107 16.98 2.49 1.11
CA ASP A 107 18.39 2.47 1.48
C ASP A 107 18.99 1.13 1.05
N GLU A 108 19.84 1.20 0.03
CA GLU A 108 20.52 0.07 -0.60
C GLU A 108 21.53 -0.62 0.33
N SER A 109 21.94 0.06 1.41
CA SER A 109 22.85 -0.53 2.40
C SER A 109 22.14 -1.45 3.40
N ARG A 110 20.80 -1.42 3.45
CA ARG A 110 20.03 -2.25 4.37
C ARG A 110 19.97 -3.69 3.89
N ALA A 111 20.09 -4.62 4.84
CA ALA A 111 20.04 -6.06 4.56
C ALA A 111 18.65 -6.59 4.14
N SER A 112 17.59 -5.77 4.24
CA SER A 112 16.24 -6.11 3.81
C SER A 112 15.78 -5.16 2.71
N THR A 113 14.85 -5.61 1.86
CA THR A 113 14.19 -4.76 0.88
C THR A 113 13.19 -3.81 1.55
N LEU A 114 12.80 -2.75 0.83
CA LEU A 114 11.79 -1.82 1.34
C LEU A 114 10.42 -2.52 1.49
N LEU A 115 10.00 -3.31 0.50
CA LEU A 115 8.74 -4.05 0.54
C LEU A 115 8.66 -4.94 1.77
N ARG A 116 9.73 -5.68 2.08
CA ARG A 116 9.79 -6.51 3.28
C ARG A 116 9.59 -5.71 4.55
N ARG A 117 10.31 -4.59 4.72
CA ARG A 117 10.18 -3.74 5.92
C ARG A 117 8.77 -3.21 6.08
N VAL A 118 8.13 -2.77 4.99
CA VAL A 118 6.74 -2.30 5.01
C VAL A 118 5.80 -3.44 5.38
N THR A 119 5.93 -4.59 4.71
CA THR A 119 5.08 -5.77 4.92
C THR A 119 5.17 -6.27 6.36
N ASP A 120 6.39 -6.47 6.87
CA ASP A 120 6.64 -6.95 8.24
C ASP A 120 6.06 -5.99 9.30
N ALA A 121 6.02 -4.69 9.01
CA ALA A 121 5.49 -3.68 9.92
C ALA A 121 3.95 -3.62 9.95
N VAL A 122 3.27 -3.88 8.83
CA VAL A 122 1.83 -3.59 8.69
C VAL A 122 0.97 -4.84 8.54
N MET A 123 1.54 -5.96 8.12
CA MET A 123 0.78 -7.21 7.96
C MET A 123 0.23 -7.74 9.31
N PRO A 124 1.00 -7.74 10.43
CA PRO A 124 0.45 -8.17 11.71
C PRO A 124 -0.76 -7.33 12.15
N VAL A 125 -0.71 -6.02 11.92
CA VAL A 125 -1.82 -5.08 12.18
C VAL A 125 -3.06 -5.43 11.34
N LEU A 126 -2.86 -5.79 10.08
CA LEU A 126 -3.95 -6.08 9.15
C LEU A 126 -4.62 -7.42 9.47
N VAL A 127 -3.83 -8.45 9.80
CA VAL A 127 -4.30 -9.82 10.07
C VAL A 127 -4.97 -9.92 11.43
N ASP A 128 -4.35 -9.35 12.48
CA ASP A 128 -4.84 -9.35 13.86
C ASP A 128 -4.96 -7.92 14.41
N PRO A 129 -5.99 -7.18 14.00
CA PRO A 129 -6.12 -5.77 14.35
C PRO A 129 -6.39 -5.55 15.85
N ASP A 130 -6.98 -6.51 16.57
CA ASP A 130 -7.33 -6.34 17.98
C ASP A 130 -6.10 -6.13 18.89
N ALA A 131 -4.93 -6.61 18.47
CA ALA A 131 -3.68 -6.45 19.21
C ALA A 131 -3.03 -5.06 19.05
N HIS A 132 -3.39 -4.30 18.01
CA HIS A 132 -2.60 -3.14 17.56
C HIS A 132 -3.42 -1.91 17.17
N ALA A 133 -4.70 -2.08 16.82
CA ALA A 133 -5.53 -1.04 16.26
C ALA A 133 -6.11 -0.12 17.33
N VAL A 134 -6.25 1.16 16.97
CA VAL A 134 -7.14 2.09 17.67
C VAL A 134 -8.59 1.71 17.39
N THR A 135 -8.88 1.38 16.13
CA THR A 135 -10.20 0.92 15.67
C THR A 135 -10.03 0.31 14.27
N TRP A 136 -10.97 -0.53 13.86
CA TRP A 136 -10.96 -1.18 12.56
C TRP A 136 -12.38 -1.58 12.16
N ALA A 137 -12.58 -1.84 10.87
CA ALA A 137 -13.84 -2.37 10.36
C ALA A 137 -13.60 -3.31 9.18
N ASP A 138 -14.54 -4.24 9.01
CA ASP A 138 -14.65 -5.11 7.84
C ASP A 138 -15.91 -4.80 7.06
N VAL A 139 -15.80 -4.79 5.74
CA VAL A 139 -16.91 -4.58 4.81
C VAL A 139 -16.81 -5.59 3.67
N ARG A 140 -17.95 -6.18 3.29
CA ARG A 140 -18.04 -7.01 2.10
C ARG A 140 -18.36 -6.17 0.88
N VAL A 141 -17.56 -6.33 -0.15
CA VAL A 141 -17.72 -5.68 -1.47
C VAL A 141 -18.04 -6.76 -2.50
N GLY A 142 -18.90 -6.44 -3.46
CA GLY A 142 -19.43 -7.38 -4.45
C GLY A 142 -20.96 -7.39 -4.42
N ASP A 143 -21.55 -7.89 -5.50
CA ASP A 143 -23.00 -8.04 -5.61
C ASP A 143 -23.38 -9.53 -5.68
N ALA A 144 -24.67 -9.83 -5.91
CA ALA A 144 -25.15 -11.21 -5.98
C ALA A 144 -24.55 -12.02 -7.15
N HIS A 145 -23.88 -11.37 -8.10
CA HIS A 145 -23.34 -11.95 -9.33
C HIS A 145 -21.81 -11.99 -9.37
N THR A 146 -21.13 -11.25 -8.49
CA THR A 146 -19.66 -11.28 -8.34
C THR A 146 -19.23 -12.00 -7.07
N ALA A 147 -18.00 -12.52 -7.05
CA ALA A 147 -17.45 -13.11 -5.83
C ALA A 147 -17.34 -12.01 -4.75
N SER A 148 -17.96 -12.24 -3.59
CA SER A 148 -17.88 -11.26 -2.50
C SER A 148 -16.46 -11.23 -1.91
N LEU A 149 -15.84 -10.06 -1.95
CA LEU A 149 -14.55 -9.77 -1.34
C LEU A 149 -14.78 -9.21 0.06
N GLN A 150 -14.07 -9.73 1.06
CA GLN A 150 -13.98 -9.05 2.35
C GLN A 150 -12.88 -8.00 2.27
N THR A 151 -13.15 -6.79 2.75
CA THR A 151 -12.17 -5.70 2.80
C THR A 151 -12.05 -5.23 4.24
N ARG A 152 -10.86 -4.79 4.62
CA ARG A 152 -10.56 -4.38 6.00
C ARG A 152 -9.81 -3.07 6.02
N ALA A 153 -10.31 -2.11 6.80
CA ALA A 153 -9.60 -0.87 7.12
C ALA A 153 -9.23 -0.87 8.61
N VAL A 154 -7.94 -0.70 8.89
CA VAL A 154 -7.38 -0.67 10.25
C VAL A 154 -6.74 0.69 10.50
N LEU A 155 -7.07 1.32 11.62
CA LEU A 155 -6.44 2.57 12.07
C LEU A 155 -5.48 2.29 13.22
N VAL A 156 -4.21 2.64 13.05
CA VAL A 156 -3.16 2.50 14.07
C VAL A 156 -2.55 3.83 14.39
N ARG A 157 -2.30 4.09 15.68
CA ARG A 157 -1.58 5.28 16.14
C ARG A 157 -0.75 4.94 17.37
N SER A 158 0.56 5.03 17.23
CA SER A 158 1.49 4.99 18.37
C SER A 158 1.31 6.21 19.28
N ALA A 159 1.63 6.03 20.57
CA ALA A 159 1.54 7.10 21.55
C ALA A 159 2.42 8.29 21.15
N GLY A 160 1.84 9.49 21.11
CA GLY A 160 2.54 10.73 20.75
C GLY A 160 2.68 10.99 19.24
N ALA A 161 2.21 10.10 18.37
CA ALA A 161 2.17 10.35 16.93
C ALA A 161 1.10 11.40 16.58
N SER A 162 1.44 12.30 15.65
CA SER A 162 0.53 13.34 15.14
C SER A 162 -0.42 12.83 14.03
N ALA A 163 -0.10 11.70 13.42
CA ALA A 163 -0.88 11.05 12.37
C ALA A 163 -1.37 9.66 12.80
N THR A 164 -2.41 9.16 12.14
CA THR A 164 -2.87 7.76 12.23
C THR A 164 -2.49 7.03 10.95
N ALA A 165 -1.90 5.86 11.05
CA ALA A 165 -1.71 4.98 9.90
C ALA A 165 -3.05 4.29 9.57
N LEU A 166 -3.52 4.45 8.34
CA LEU A 166 -4.55 3.60 7.77
C LEU A 166 -3.88 2.45 7.04
N VAL A 167 -4.25 1.22 7.39
CA VAL A 167 -3.83 -0.01 6.71
C VAL A 167 -5.06 -0.61 6.06
N TYR A 168 -5.00 -0.89 4.76
CA TYR A 168 -6.12 -1.44 4.01
C TYR A 168 -5.74 -2.73 3.31
N GLY A 169 -6.62 -3.73 3.42
CA GLY A 169 -6.45 -5.02 2.77
C GLY A 169 -7.75 -5.61 2.24
N VAL A 170 -7.58 -6.66 1.44
CA VAL A 170 -8.67 -7.45 0.86
C VAL A 170 -8.41 -8.93 1.06
N ASP A 171 -9.48 -9.69 1.24
CA ASP A 171 -9.51 -11.14 1.33
C ASP A 171 -10.54 -11.67 0.32
N ASP A 172 -10.05 -12.41 -0.67
CA ASP A 172 -10.82 -13.09 -1.72
C ASP A 172 -11.05 -14.58 -1.40
N GLY A 173 -10.90 -14.98 -0.14
CA GLY A 173 -10.99 -16.35 0.33
C GLY A 173 -9.64 -17.06 0.43
N CYS A 174 -8.54 -16.41 0.01
CA CYS A 174 -7.18 -16.92 0.15
C CYS A 174 -6.44 -16.31 1.36
N GLY A 175 -7.12 -15.52 2.17
CA GLY A 175 -6.55 -14.80 3.30
C GLY A 175 -6.28 -13.33 2.99
N MET A 176 -6.18 -12.54 4.06
CA MET A 176 -6.02 -11.10 3.98
C MET A 176 -4.69 -10.71 3.33
N ARG A 177 -4.78 -9.91 2.27
CA ARG A 177 -3.64 -9.34 1.54
C ARG A 177 -3.68 -7.83 1.59
N LEU A 178 -2.50 -7.22 1.66
CA LEU A 178 -2.34 -5.78 1.79
C LEU A 178 -2.56 -5.09 0.44
N VAL A 179 -3.31 -3.99 0.45
CA VAL A 179 -3.41 -3.09 -0.71
C VAL A 179 -2.51 -1.89 -0.48
N THR A 180 -2.72 -1.16 0.61
CA THR A 180 -2.00 0.10 0.85
C THR A 180 -1.92 0.44 2.32
N VAL A 181 -0.99 1.33 2.63
CA VAL A 181 -0.83 1.93 3.95
C VAL A 181 -0.44 3.40 3.79
N PHE A 182 -1.03 4.31 4.58
CA PHE A 182 -0.67 5.73 4.56
C PHE A 182 -1.07 6.49 5.84
N PRO A 183 -0.41 7.61 6.15
CA PRO A 183 -0.77 8.44 7.28
C PRO A 183 -1.98 9.32 6.96
N ILE A 184 -2.89 9.45 7.92
CA ILE A 184 -4.02 10.37 7.93
C ILE A 184 -3.81 11.39 9.04
N GLN A 185 -3.97 12.66 8.71
CA GLN A 185 -3.95 13.77 9.67
C GLN A 185 -5.36 14.13 10.12
N GLY A 186 -5.49 14.60 11.35
CA GLY A 186 -6.77 15.08 11.89
C GLY A 186 -7.69 13.95 12.41
N GLU A 187 -9.00 14.18 12.27
CA GLU A 187 -10.04 13.25 12.73
C GLU A 187 -10.17 12.05 11.79
N THR A 188 -10.23 10.85 12.35
CA THR A 188 -10.26 9.59 11.58
C THR A 188 -11.57 8.83 11.70
N GLY A 189 -12.46 9.25 12.61
CA GLY A 189 -13.80 8.67 12.75
C GLY A 189 -14.60 8.67 11.43
N PRO A 190 -14.70 9.83 10.72
CA PRO A 190 -15.42 9.90 9.46
C PRO A 190 -14.90 8.95 8.38
N VAL A 191 -13.60 8.63 8.39
CA VAL A 191 -12.97 7.73 7.41
C VAL A 191 -13.52 6.31 7.55
N LEU A 192 -13.66 5.81 8.78
CA LEU A 192 -14.24 4.49 9.02
C LEU A 192 -15.77 4.49 8.88
N GLU A 193 -16.44 5.56 9.27
CA GLU A 193 -17.89 5.70 9.06
C GLU A 193 -18.25 5.63 7.57
N GLU A 194 -17.53 6.37 6.72
CA GLU A 194 -17.71 6.32 5.26
C GLU A 194 -17.34 4.94 4.69
N PHE A 195 -16.25 4.33 5.20
CA PHE A 195 -15.86 2.99 4.79
C PHE A 195 -16.98 1.97 5.01
N VAL A 196 -17.65 2.02 6.16
CA VAL A 196 -18.75 1.11 6.52
C VAL A 196 -20.06 1.46 5.79
N SER A 197 -20.37 2.74 5.60
CA SER A 197 -21.63 3.17 4.99
C SER A 197 -21.70 2.94 3.48
N GLU A 198 -20.55 2.91 2.81
CA GLU A 198 -20.44 2.77 1.36
C GLU A 198 -19.48 1.62 0.98
N PRO A 199 -19.99 0.38 0.90
CA PRO A 199 -19.23 -0.79 0.50
C PRO A 199 -18.75 -0.71 -0.96
N ARG A 200 -17.46 -0.40 -1.14
CA ARG A 200 -16.77 -0.42 -2.44
C ARG A 200 -15.27 -0.64 -2.23
N LEU A 201 -14.57 -1.04 -3.29
CA LEU A 201 -13.11 -0.98 -3.30
C LEU A 201 -12.64 0.48 -3.17
N ARG A 202 -11.59 0.68 -2.37
CA ARG A 202 -11.06 2.00 -2.02
C ARG A 202 -9.54 2.02 -2.08
N TRP A 203 -9.00 3.23 -2.10
CA TRP A 203 -7.57 3.51 -2.00
C TRP A 203 -6.77 2.73 -3.06
N ASN A 204 -7.30 2.78 -4.28
CA ASN A 204 -6.82 2.14 -5.49
C ASN A 204 -6.90 0.61 -5.53
N ALA A 205 -7.58 -0.07 -4.59
CA ALA A 205 -7.80 -1.51 -4.71
C ALA A 205 -8.54 -1.88 -6.01
N ALA A 206 -8.13 -2.99 -6.61
CA ALA A 206 -8.73 -3.54 -7.80
C ALA A 206 -9.06 -5.03 -7.61
N SER A 207 -9.95 -5.55 -8.45
CA SER A 207 -10.30 -6.96 -8.56
C SER A 207 -10.02 -7.46 -9.98
N ASN A 208 -9.79 -8.76 -10.14
CA ASN A 208 -9.66 -9.39 -11.47
C ASN A 208 -10.96 -9.36 -12.30
N ASP A 209 -12.07 -8.93 -11.69
CA ASP A 209 -13.32 -8.70 -12.38
C ASP A 209 -13.26 -7.32 -13.08
N SER A 210 -12.82 -7.33 -14.33
CA SER A 210 -13.03 -6.27 -15.33
C SER A 210 -13.35 -6.92 -16.67
#